data_AF-A0A3D9QVS5-F1
#
_entry.id   AF-A0A3D9QVS5-F1
#
_cell.length_a   1.000
_cell.length_b   1.000
_cell.length_c   1.000
_cell.angle_alpha   90.00
_cell.angle_beta   90.00
_cell.angle_gamma   90.00
#
_symmetry.space_group_name_H-M   'P 1'
#
loop_
_entity.id
_entity.type
_entity.pdbx_description
1 polymer ?
#
loop_
_entity_poly.entity_id
_entity_poly.type
_entity_poly.pdbx_seq_one_letter_code
_entity_poly.pdbx_strand_id
1 'polypeptide(L)'
;MKLKVIVSFVSMVFLITVISLVYYRVNYKTLDEAISESHVPMDEVFHTTDYKGHTIIFYGKGDMLSVGLIEKTHLGYRWDYGVSSKQFNEKEQILTRTFCNL
;
A
#
# COMPACT_ATOMS: atom_id res chain seq x y z
N MET A 1 7.37 42.05 27.80
CA MET A 1 6.94 41.80 26.40
C MET A 1 7.58 40.56 25.79
N LYS A 2 8.92 40.42 25.82
CA LYS A 2 9.65 39.29 25.19
C LYS A 2 9.16 37.90 25.62
N LEU A 3 8.89 37.69 26.92
CA LEU A 3 8.39 36.40 27.42
C LEU A 3 7.02 36.01 26.85
N LYS A 4 6.08 36.96 26.75
CA LYS A 4 4.73 36.70 26.19
C LYS A 4 4.82 36.29 24.71
N VAL A 5 5.72 36.92 23.95
CA VAL A 5 5.96 36.58 22.54
C VAL A 5 6.56 35.18 22.41
N ILE A 6 7.53 34.82 23.25
CA ILE A 6 8.13 33.47 23.27
C ILE A 6 7.08 32.41 23.61
N VAL A 7 6.28 32.62 24.65
CA VAL A 7 5.22 31.68 25.05
C VAL A 7 4.18 31.51 23.93
N SER A 8 3.77 32.61 23.29
CA SER A 8 2.84 32.55 22.15
C SER A 8 3.42 31.78 20.97
N PHE A 9 4.72 31.96 20.67
CA PHE A 9 5.40 31.24 19.60
C PHE A 9 5.49 29.74 19.90
N VAL A 10 5.89 29.37 21.13
CA VAL A 10 5.96 27.96 21.57
C VAL A 10 4.58 27.31 21.51
N SER A 11 3.53 27.99 21.97
CA SER A 11 2.16 27.49 21.88
C SER A 11 1.72 27.26 20.43
N MET A 12 2.07 28.18 19.51
CA MET A 12 1.76 28.03 18.09
C MET A 12 2.49 26.83 17.46
N VAL A 13 3.79 26.67 17.73
CA VAL A 13 4.58 25.53 17.25
C VAL A 13 4.03 24.21 17.80
N PHE A 14 3.65 24.20 19.08
CA PHE A 14 3.02 23.04 19.70
C PHE A 14 1.72 22.67 19.00
N LEU A 15 0.85 23.66 18.73
CA LEU A 15 -0.41 23.44 18.01
C LEU A 15 -0.17 22.85 16.60
N ILE A 16 0.77 23.42 15.84
CA ILE A 16 1.12 22.94 14.49
C ILE A 16 1.63 21.49 14.54
N THR A 17 2.45 21.16 15.53
CA THR A 17 2.97 19.80 15.71
C THR A 17 1.85 18.81 16.01
N VAL A 18 0.92 19.17 16.90
CA VAL A 18 -0.25 18.34 17.23
C VAL A 18 -1.12 18.12 16.00
N ILE A 19 -1.43 19.18 15.25
CA ILE A 19 -2.23 19.08 14.02
C ILE A 19 -1.55 18.16 13.00
N SER A 20 -0.24 18.33 12.79
CA SER A 20 0.53 17.53 11.85
C SER A 20 0.55 16.05 12.23
N LEU A 21 0.69 15.74 13.52
CA LEU A 21 0.68 14.37 14.03
C LEU A 21 -0.70 13.72 13.89
N VAL A 22 -1.77 14.45 14.20
CA VAL A 22 -3.14 13.97 13.99
C VAL A 22 -3.40 13.74 12.50
N TYR A 23 -3.02 14.68 11.64
CA TYR A 23 -3.17 14.55 10.20
C TYR A 23 -2.43 13.31 9.67
N TYR A 24 -1.17 13.13 10.09
CA TYR A 24 -0.39 11.94 9.72
C TYR A 24 -1.09 10.67 10.16
N ARG A 25 -1.52 10.58 11.43
CA ARG A 25 -2.17 9.38 11.97
C ARG A 25 -3.48 9.05 11.26
N VAL A 26 -4.27 10.05 10.86
CA VAL A 26 -5.56 9.85 10.19
C VAL A 26 -5.39 9.40 8.73
N ASN A 27 -4.36 9.88 8.05
CA ASN A 27 -4.14 9.61 6.62
C ASN A 27 -3.11 8.52 6.36
N TYR A 28 -2.38 8.07 7.39
CA TYR A 28 -1.41 7.00 7.25
C TYR A 28 -2.13 5.68 6.98
N LYS A 29 -1.89 5.10 5.80
CA LYS A 29 -2.47 3.82 5.40
C LYS A 29 -1.50 2.69 5.68
N THR A 30 -2.00 1.67 6.37
CA THR A 30 -1.28 0.40 6.56
C THR A 30 -1.30 -0.44 5.28
N LEU A 31 -0.45 -1.48 5.24
CA LEU A 31 -0.40 -2.41 4.12
C LEU A 31 -1.76 -3.10 3.89
N ASP A 32 -2.39 -3.55 4.97
CA ASP A 32 -3.68 -4.26 4.92
C ASP A 32 -4.82 -3.33 4.45
N GLU A 33 -4.81 -2.07 4.87
CA GLU A 33 -5.75 -1.06 4.36
C GLU A 33 -5.55 -0.81 2.87
N ALA A 34 -4.31 -0.71 2.41
CA ALA A 34 -4.01 -0.54 0.98
C ALA A 34 -4.45 -1.75 0.15
N ILE A 35 -4.30 -2.97 0.67
CA ILE A 35 -4.81 -4.20 0.05
C ILE A 35 -6.34 -4.20 0.03
N SER A 36 -6.99 -3.86 1.14
CA SER A 36 -8.46 -3.81 1.24
C SER A 36 -9.07 -2.79 0.26
N GLU A 37 -8.48 -1.60 0.13
CA GLU A 37 -8.92 -0.56 -0.79
C GLU A 37 -8.64 -0.88 -2.27
N SER A 38 -7.77 -1.84 -2.57
CA SER A 38 -7.50 -2.24 -3.95
C SER A 38 -8.71 -2.89 -4.63
N HIS A 39 -9.70 -3.35 -3.85
CA HIS A 39 -10.84 -4.16 -4.30
C HIS A 39 -10.41 -5.41 -5.09
N VAL A 40 -9.15 -5.82 -4.97
CA VAL A 40 -8.64 -7.04 -5.58
C VAL A 40 -9.11 -8.23 -4.75
N PRO A 41 -9.78 -9.21 -5.36
CA PRO A 41 -10.24 -10.36 -4.61
C PRO A 41 -9.05 -11.26 -4.29
N MET A 42 -8.85 -11.53 -3.01
CA MET A 42 -7.68 -12.22 -2.45
C MET A 42 -8.12 -13.05 -1.25
N ASP A 43 -7.68 -14.29 -1.19
CA ASP A 43 -7.94 -15.19 -0.05
C ASP A 43 -6.75 -15.18 0.92
N GLU A 44 -5.53 -15.20 0.40
CA GLU A 44 -4.31 -15.29 1.20
C GLU A 44 -3.13 -14.57 0.54
N VAL A 45 -2.25 -13.98 1.37
CA VAL A 45 -0.93 -13.49 0.98
C VAL A 45 0.13 -14.53 1.37
N PHE A 46 0.78 -15.13 0.39
CA PHE A 46 1.78 -16.18 0.61
C PHE A 46 3.16 -15.63 0.98
N HIS A 47 3.54 -14.50 0.36
CA HIS A 47 4.86 -13.92 0.56
C HIS A 47 4.85 -12.42 0.31
N THR A 48 5.68 -11.69 1.04
CA THR A 48 5.91 -10.26 0.86
C THR A 48 7.41 -9.98 0.80
N THR A 49 7.82 -9.11 -0.11
CA THR A 49 9.21 -8.67 -0.23
C THR A 49 9.28 -7.21 -0.59
N ASP A 50 10.32 -6.52 -0.12
CA ASP A 50 10.50 -5.09 -0.34
C ASP A 50 11.55 -4.82 -1.41
N TYR A 51 11.23 -3.97 -2.37
CA TYR A 51 12.15 -3.56 -3.43
C TYR A 51 11.94 -2.11 -3.86
N LYS A 52 13.00 -1.29 -3.79
CA LYS A 52 13.04 0.11 -4.28
C LYS A 52 11.80 0.93 -3.92
N GLY A 53 11.45 1.01 -2.63
CA GLY A 53 10.31 1.79 -2.18
C GLY A 53 8.94 1.16 -2.47
N HIS A 54 8.91 -0.10 -2.91
CA HIS A 54 7.69 -0.86 -3.10
C HIS A 54 7.71 -2.11 -2.23
N THR A 55 6.53 -2.57 -1.85
CA THR A 55 6.28 -3.90 -1.29
C THR A 55 5.61 -4.73 -2.38
N ILE A 56 6.29 -5.79 -2.79
CA ILE A 56 5.78 -6.80 -3.71
C ILE A 56 5.09 -7.86 -2.85
N ILE A 57 3.85 -8.18 -3.18
CA ILE A 57 3.08 -9.22 -2.51
C ILE A 57 2.74 -10.35 -3.49
N PHE A 58 2.90 -11.58 -3.04
CA PHE A 58 2.46 -12.78 -3.76
C PHE A 58 1.21 -13.29 -3.06
N TYR A 59 0.09 -13.39 -3.78
CA TYR A 59 -1.21 -13.68 -3.20
C TYR A 59 -2.04 -14.60 -4.07
N GLY A 60 -3.01 -15.28 -3.46
CA GLY A 60 -3.86 -16.25 -4.11
C GLY A 60 -5.33 -15.93 -3.99
N LYS A 61 -6.11 -16.41 -4.96
CA LYS A 61 -7.57 -16.53 -4.86
C LYS A 61 -8.01 -17.83 -5.53
N GLY A 62 -8.53 -18.78 -4.77
CA GLY A 62 -8.75 -20.15 -5.24
C GLY A 62 -7.48 -20.71 -5.90
N ASP A 63 -7.60 -21.12 -7.17
CA ASP A 63 -6.50 -21.69 -7.96
C ASP A 63 -5.64 -20.64 -8.70
N MET A 64 -5.90 -19.34 -8.51
CA MET A 64 -5.15 -18.26 -9.18
C MET A 64 -4.01 -17.77 -8.29
N LEU A 65 -2.80 -17.70 -8.82
CA LEU A 65 -1.64 -17.06 -8.20
C LEU A 65 -1.41 -15.68 -8.82
N SER A 66 -1.14 -14.70 -7.97
CA SER A 66 -1.07 -13.30 -8.37
C SER A 66 0.09 -12.60 -7.69
N VAL A 67 0.55 -11.52 -8.32
CA VAL A 67 1.57 -10.62 -7.78
C VAL A 67 1.01 -9.21 -7.75
N GLY A 68 1.16 -8.54 -6.62
CA GLY A 68 0.75 -7.16 -6.40
C GLY A 68 1.97 -6.30 -6.09
N LEU A 69 1.94 -5.07 -6.56
CA LEU A 69 2.92 -4.04 -6.26
C LEU A 69 2.23 -2.95 -5.45
N ILE A 70 2.81 -2.65 -4.29
CA ILE A 70 2.31 -1.63 -3.36
C ILE A 70 3.42 -0.61 -3.17
N GLU A 71 3.14 0.66 -3.45
CA GLU A 71 4.08 1.76 -3.28
C GLU A 71 4.14 2.22 -1.82
N LYS A 72 5.35 2.46 -1.30
CA LYS A 72 5.58 3.11 0.00
C LYS A 72 5.63 4.62 -0.20
N THR A 73 4.56 5.28 0.20
CA THR A 73 4.42 6.74 0.19
C THR A 73 4.77 7.34 1.55
N HIS A 74 4.88 8.68 1.62
CA HIS A 74 5.04 9.39 2.90
C HIS A 74 3.84 9.22 3.85
N LEU A 75 2.68 8.81 3.34
CA LEU A 75 1.46 8.56 4.11
C LEU A 75 1.15 7.06 4.21
N GLY A 76 2.18 6.21 4.18
CA GLY A 76 2.03 4.76 4.29
C GLY A 76 1.93 4.09 2.92
N TYR A 77 1.01 3.15 2.74
CA TYR A 77 0.98 2.26 1.59
C TYR A 77 -0.11 2.65 0.59
N ARG A 78 0.19 2.50 -0.71
CA ARG A 78 -0.77 2.68 -1.80
C ARG A 78 -0.68 1.52 -2.77
N TRP A 79 -1.80 0.89 -3.07
CA TRP A 79 -1.86 -0.11 -4.13
C TRP A 79 -1.53 0.54 -5.48
N ASP A 80 -0.52 0.02 -6.17
CA ASP A 80 -0.12 0.53 -7.48
C ASP A 80 -0.74 -0.34 -8.58
N TYR A 81 -0.31 -1.60 -8.66
CA TYR A 81 -0.75 -2.50 -9.71
C TYR A 81 -0.73 -3.97 -9.28
N GLY A 82 -1.52 -4.82 -9.94
CA GLY A 82 -1.52 -6.26 -9.70
C GLY A 82 -1.75 -7.06 -10.98
N VAL A 83 -1.09 -8.21 -11.07
CA VAL A 83 -1.23 -9.18 -12.17
C VAL A 83 -1.59 -10.54 -11.59
N SER A 84 -2.54 -11.22 -12.21
CA SER A 84 -2.94 -12.57 -11.83
C SER A 84 -2.66 -13.56 -12.95
N SER A 85 -2.31 -14.80 -12.59
CA SER A 85 -2.38 -15.93 -13.51
C SER A 85 -3.85 -16.20 -13.81
N LYS A 86 -4.35 -15.74 -14.95
CA LYS A 86 -5.70 -16.07 -15.40
C LYS A 86 -5.80 -17.60 -15.54
N GLN A 87 -6.70 -18.23 -14.79
CA GLN A 87 -7.03 -19.63 -15.00
C GLN A 87 -7.56 -19.81 -16.44
N PHE A 88 -7.05 -20.85 -17.08
CA PHE A 88 -7.31 -21.24 -18.46
C PHE A 88 -8.82 -21.12 -18.81
N ASN A 89 -9.17 -20.38 -19.87
CA ASN A 89 -10.48 -20.60 -20.50
C ASN A 89 -10.38 -21.95 -21.22
N GLU A 90 -10.88 -23.03 -20.62
CA GLU A 90 -10.85 -24.39 -21.21
C GLU A 90 -11.41 -24.44 -22.64
N LYS A 91 -12.23 -23.45 -23.03
CA LYS A 91 -12.86 -23.37 -24.35
C LYS A 91 -11.97 -22.81 -25.46
N GLU A 92 -10.96 -22.00 -25.14
CA GLU A 92 -10.27 -21.20 -26.16
C GLU A 92 -8.80 -21.55 -26.38
N GLN A 93 -8.18 -22.43 -25.57
CA GLN A 93 -6.82 -22.98 -25.78
C GLN A 93 -5.72 -21.97 -26.21
N ILE A 94 -5.86 -20.68 -25.88
CA ILE A 94 -4.82 -19.69 -26.16
C ILE A 94 -3.88 -19.64 -24.95
N LEU A 95 -2.64 -20.09 -25.16
CA LEU A 95 -1.53 -20.00 -24.21
C LEU A 95 -1.09 -18.55 -24.04
N THR A 96 -1.66 -17.82 -23.08
CA THR A 96 -0.99 -16.67 -22.46
C THR A 96 -0.34 -17.12 -21.16
N ARG A 97 0.76 -17.87 -21.29
CA ARG A 97 1.75 -17.97 -20.22
C ARG A 97 2.44 -16.60 -20.14
N THR A 98 1.94 -15.70 -19.29
CA THR A 98 2.77 -14.58 -18.85
C THR A 98 3.78 -15.14 -17.87
N PHE A 99 4.88 -15.68 -18.39
CA PHE A 99 6.09 -15.84 -17.61
C PHE A 99 6.65 -14.45 -17.36
N CYS A 100 6.58 -13.97 -16.11
CA CYS A 100 7.65 -13.10 -15.65
C CYS A 100 8.86 -14.00 -15.41
N ASN A 101 9.75 -14.07 -16.40
CA ASN A 101 11.15 -14.38 -16.10
C ASN A 101 11.67 -13.22 -15.24
N LEU A 102 12.03 -13.52 -13.99
CA LEU A 102 13.05 -12.76 -13.27
C LEU A 102 14.36 -13.53 -13.39
#